data_AF-A0A2B4SEB3-F1
#
_entry.id   AF-A0A2B4SEB3-F1
#
_cell.length_a   1.000
_cell.length_b   1.000
_cell.length_c   1.000
_cell.angle_alpha   90.00
_cell.angle_beta   90.00
_cell.angle_gamma   90.00
#
_symmetry.space_group_name_H-M   'P 1'
#
loop_
_entity.id
_entity.type
_entity.pdbx_description
1 polymer ?
#
loop_
_entity_poly.entity_id
_entity_poly.type
_entity_poly.pdbx_seq_one_letter_code
_entity_poly.pdbx_strand_id
1 'polypeptide(L)'
;MDCLKGQIFQINLAESESKAKLTVKLTQEDIPGAKLPRDSVEKCSVVQLKRWLLCRGAKTTGTKKALVSRVHDYIKHGFDVKYLRDPDGGVNLLRKKAQLGVLENQEPEVKDSFPKEGFQPDIKALPKISFGTVWRFMIEGVECKKQLSTAKPLVKGFNFFKSGHVLYIGHLQQNGKHYIKSQVLPSMKKDKVYTCYLVISSLGKMLRAHCKCPAGIDGRCNHVASTLFALENYCKVREKLDESDESCTSKPCKWNVPRKRKGAIQPINEMTFVKHDYTKEKKIRKLHHSPVNANQNACRDENKSRFFEMMKEYQRVSGNTVAWTHILPQEVKKLQDVKDSLLSPVKCHPVSAKELKEKFEKAKRNLMVDDLQRQDIEEQTRGQSNTELWHRHRQPRITATKCYRVAVQRESTSPTKIIKDILGYNKAYQSKSMEEGLKMEDQIINDYKLLKQSQGDEGITVSKCGFFVSKEHGYLGASPDGLVHDPSASDSEGLIEVKYVQTSKDETLEKALLRKSICKKNSNALRLNDKHKYFYQVHQQMFVTGRKWTDFVVKGSGCDSLFCERVHFSIDRWKSILPKLESFFNDWIVPELVYPRVKYGIPKLNARSV
;
A
#
# COMPACT_ATOMS: atom_id res chain seq x y z
N MET A 1 48.18 27.27 46.51
CA MET A 1 48.33 27.71 45.11
C MET A 1 47.03 27.46 44.36
N ASP A 2 45.89 28.02 44.74
CA ASP A 2 45.51 29.41 44.99
C ASP A 2 44.59 29.92 43.87
N CYS A 3 43.49 30.51 44.33
CA CYS A 3 42.66 31.50 43.66
C CYS A 3 41.93 31.12 42.37
N LEU A 4 40.74 30.55 42.54
CA LEU A 4 39.56 31.01 41.80
C LEU A 4 38.73 31.92 42.72
N LYS A 5 39.17 33.18 42.88
CA LYS A 5 38.31 34.27 43.34
C LYS A 5 37.47 34.74 42.16
N GLY A 6 36.18 34.91 42.40
CA GLY A 6 35.22 35.37 41.41
C GLY A 6 35.39 36.84 41.03
N GLN A 7 34.76 37.19 39.93
CA GLN A 7 34.15 38.51 39.78
C GLN A 7 32.64 38.33 39.67
N ILE A 8 31.99 38.76 40.73
CA ILE A 8 30.59 39.17 40.78
C ILE A 8 30.49 40.40 39.89
N PHE A 9 29.54 40.42 38.95
CA PHE A 9 29.03 41.67 38.42
C PHE A 9 27.58 41.83 38.89
N GLN A 10 27.40 42.85 39.74
CA GLN A 10 26.13 43.37 40.20
C GLN A 10 25.27 43.81 39.01
N ILE A 11 23.97 43.63 39.17
CA ILE A 11 22.94 44.18 38.31
C ILE A 11 22.83 45.68 38.66
N ASN A 12 23.24 46.54 37.73
CA ASN A 12 22.77 47.92 37.70
C ASN A 12 21.79 48.03 36.53
N LEU A 13 20.55 48.43 36.85
CA LEU A 13 19.56 48.90 35.90
C LEU A 13 20.07 50.21 35.27
N ALA A 14 20.19 50.21 33.95
CA ALA A 14 20.04 51.41 33.13
C ALA A 14 19.63 50.99 31.72
N GLU A 15 18.58 51.63 31.23
CA GLU A 15 17.85 51.37 30.00
C GLU A 15 18.72 51.49 28.74
N SER A 16 18.57 50.56 27.80
CA SER A 16 18.51 50.89 26.38
C SER A 16 17.97 49.69 25.59
N GLU A 17 16.99 49.98 24.74
CA GLU A 17 16.24 49.03 23.93
C GLU A 17 17.16 48.17 23.04
N SER A 18 17.19 46.86 23.28
CA SER A 18 17.69 45.90 22.29
C SER A 18 17.01 44.55 22.42
N LYS A 19 16.57 44.00 21.28
CA LYS A 19 15.85 42.73 21.10
C LYS A 19 16.36 41.62 22.04
N ALA A 20 15.52 41.17 22.98
CA ALA A 20 15.81 40.07 23.86
C ALA A 20 16.12 38.78 23.06
N LYS A 21 17.37 38.30 23.10
CA LYS A 21 17.77 36.98 22.58
C LYS A 21 17.00 35.89 23.33
N LEU A 22 16.06 35.23 22.66
CA LEU A 22 15.32 34.09 23.21
C LEU A 22 16.32 32.97 23.58
N THR A 23 16.50 32.73 24.88
CA THR A 23 17.51 31.78 25.39
C THR A 23 16.89 30.38 25.48
N VAL A 24 17.13 29.52 24.49
CA VAL A 24 16.57 28.16 24.44
C VAL A 24 17.36 27.21 25.36
N LYS A 25 16.72 26.68 26.42
CA LYS A 25 17.29 25.68 27.34
C LYS A 25 16.91 24.26 26.92
N LEU A 26 17.88 23.34 26.94
CA LEU A 26 17.66 21.90 26.70
C LEU A 26 17.26 21.18 28.01
N THR A 27 16.38 20.19 27.91
CA THR A 27 16.00 19.27 28.98
C THR A 27 16.53 17.86 28.70
N GLN A 28 16.40 16.93 29.65
CA GLN A 28 16.92 15.56 29.50
C GLN A 28 16.21 14.78 28.37
N GLU A 29 15.01 15.20 28.01
CA GLU A 29 14.18 14.65 26.94
C GLU A 29 14.69 15.05 25.55
N ASP A 30 15.33 16.22 25.43
CA ASP A 30 15.82 16.73 24.16
C ASP A 30 17.13 16.07 23.70
N ILE A 31 17.86 15.44 24.63
CA ILE A 31 19.20 14.90 24.40
C ILE A 31 19.15 13.37 24.52
N PRO A 32 19.33 12.63 23.41
CA PRO A 32 19.32 11.17 23.44
C PRO A 32 20.35 10.59 24.42
N GLY A 33 19.87 9.85 25.41
CA GLY A 33 20.69 9.21 26.45
C GLY A 33 21.01 10.08 27.66
N ALA A 34 20.42 11.27 27.79
CA ALA A 34 20.53 12.10 28.99
C ALA A 34 19.64 11.63 30.16
N LYS A 35 18.63 10.79 29.88
CA LYS A 35 17.80 10.07 30.84
C LYS A 35 18.20 8.59 30.91
N LEU A 36 18.24 8.02 32.11
CA LEU A 36 18.50 6.59 32.28
C LEU A 36 17.26 5.77 31.86
N PRO A 37 17.42 4.72 31.05
CA PRO A 37 16.30 3.97 30.49
C PRO A 37 15.76 2.85 31.40
N ARG A 38 16.34 2.64 32.58
CA ARG A 38 15.96 1.60 33.53
C ARG A 38 15.82 2.20 34.92
N ASP A 39 14.95 1.60 35.72
CA ASP A 39 14.56 2.10 37.05
C ASP A 39 15.70 2.09 38.07
N SER A 40 16.74 1.27 37.83
CA SER A 40 17.95 1.22 38.65
C SER A 40 19.23 1.34 37.82
N VAL A 41 20.23 2.04 38.36
CA VAL A 41 21.49 2.36 37.67
C VAL A 41 22.30 1.10 37.37
N GLU A 42 22.24 0.09 38.25
CA GLU A 42 22.94 -1.18 38.14
C GLU A 42 22.50 -2.00 36.92
N LYS A 43 21.20 -1.86 36.57
CA LYS A 43 20.62 -2.55 35.42
C LYS A 43 21.04 -1.88 34.11
N CYS A 44 21.55 -0.65 34.12
CA CYS A 44 22.01 0.01 32.91
C CYS A 44 23.30 -0.63 32.36
N SER A 45 23.39 -0.70 31.02
CA SER A 45 24.61 -1.16 30.33
C SER A 45 25.73 -0.12 30.45
N VAL A 46 26.98 -0.57 30.28
CA VAL A 46 28.16 0.31 30.28
C VAL A 46 28.02 1.44 29.25
N VAL A 47 27.44 1.14 28.08
CA VAL A 47 27.20 2.14 27.01
C VAL A 47 26.22 3.21 27.47
N GLN A 48 25.13 2.82 28.13
CA GLN A 48 24.11 3.74 28.65
C GLN A 48 24.68 4.63 29.76
N LEU A 49 25.43 4.05 30.71
CA LEU A 49 26.07 4.79 31.80
C LEU A 49 27.09 5.81 31.28
N LYS A 50 27.93 5.41 30.31
CA LYS A 50 28.89 6.32 29.67
C LYS A 50 28.19 7.45 28.93
N ARG A 51 27.10 7.17 28.21
CA ARG A 51 26.34 8.19 27.49
C ARG A 51 25.70 9.20 28.44
N TRP A 52 25.12 8.73 29.54
CA TRP A 52 24.51 9.59 30.56
C TRP A 52 25.52 10.51 31.25
N LEU A 53 26.71 9.98 31.59
CA LEU A 53 27.84 10.74 32.16
C LEU A 53 28.40 11.76 31.16
N LEU A 54 28.47 11.40 29.88
CA LEU A 54 28.94 12.29 28.81
C LEU A 54 28.05 13.53 28.67
N CYS A 55 26.72 13.38 28.81
CA CYS A 55 25.76 14.50 28.80
C CYS A 55 25.96 15.46 29.99
N ARG A 56 26.83 15.12 30.96
CA ARG A 56 27.14 15.92 32.16
C ARG A 56 28.61 16.32 32.23
N GLY A 57 29.36 16.12 31.13
CA GLY A 57 30.80 16.42 31.07
C GLY A 57 31.66 15.56 32.01
N ALA A 58 31.14 14.44 32.49
CA ALA A 58 31.83 13.57 33.43
C ALA A 58 32.79 12.60 32.73
N LYS A 59 33.82 12.12 33.44
CA LYS A 59 34.73 11.09 32.93
C LYS A 59 33.95 9.79 32.66
N THR A 60 34.13 9.23 31.47
CA THR A 60 33.44 8.00 30.99
C THR A 60 34.33 6.75 31.02
N THR A 61 35.53 6.83 31.59
CA THR A 61 36.46 5.72 31.75
C THR A 61 36.20 4.91 33.03
N GLY A 62 36.68 3.66 33.07
CA GLY A 62 36.59 2.75 34.23
C GLY A 62 35.68 1.54 34.03
N THR A 63 35.69 0.66 35.03
CA THR A 63 34.86 -0.57 35.10
C THR A 63 33.38 -0.23 35.31
N LYS A 64 32.48 -1.19 35.05
CA LYS A 64 31.03 -0.99 35.23
C LYS A 64 30.69 -0.52 36.66
N LYS A 65 31.30 -1.12 37.68
CA LYS A 65 31.13 -0.73 39.09
C LYS A 65 31.51 0.73 39.34
N ALA A 66 32.64 1.18 38.77
CA ALA A 66 33.08 2.57 38.88
C ALA A 66 32.16 3.57 38.16
N LEU A 67 31.57 3.17 37.03
CA LEU A 67 30.60 3.99 36.30
C LEU A 67 29.27 4.11 37.07
N VAL A 68 28.78 3.01 37.65
CA VAL A 68 27.55 3.00 38.48
C VAL A 68 27.72 3.91 39.70
N SER A 69 28.82 3.75 40.45
CA SER A 69 29.12 4.62 41.60
C SER A 69 29.12 6.09 41.22
N ARG A 70 29.78 6.44 40.11
CA ARG A 70 29.86 7.82 39.63
C ARG A 70 28.50 8.39 39.23
N VAL A 71 27.63 7.58 38.64
CA VAL A 71 26.26 8.01 38.32
C VAL A 71 25.47 8.26 39.60
N HIS A 72 25.60 7.40 40.62
CA HIS A 72 25.00 7.63 41.93
C HIS A 72 25.52 8.91 42.60
N ASP A 73 26.82 9.19 42.56
CA ASP A 73 27.39 10.41 43.12
C ASP A 73 26.81 11.66 42.43
N TYR A 74 26.66 11.63 41.10
CA TYR A 74 26.08 12.74 40.34
C TYR A 74 24.60 12.98 40.68
N ILE A 75 23.82 11.92 40.90
CA ILE A 75 22.42 12.02 41.31
C ILE A 75 22.33 12.52 42.76
N LYS A 76 23.10 11.92 43.67
CA LYS A 76 23.12 12.25 45.11
C LYS A 76 23.47 13.71 45.38
N HIS A 77 24.36 14.29 44.58
CA HIS A 77 24.80 15.68 44.73
C HIS A 77 24.05 16.67 43.81
N GLY A 78 22.97 16.25 43.13
CA GLY A 78 22.14 17.11 42.28
C GLY A 78 22.85 17.63 41.01
N PHE A 79 23.95 16.99 40.60
CA PHE A 79 24.70 17.32 39.39
C PHE A 79 24.06 16.77 38.13
N ASP A 80 23.08 15.89 38.28
CA ASP A 80 22.34 15.30 37.20
C ASP A 80 21.47 16.31 36.43
N VAL A 81 20.98 17.35 37.10
CA VAL A 81 20.22 18.47 36.51
C VAL A 81 21.12 19.67 36.21
N LYS A 82 22.06 20.00 37.11
CA LYS A 82 22.88 21.22 37.03
C LYS A 82 23.83 21.27 35.82
N TYR A 83 24.35 20.13 35.37
CA TYR A 83 25.41 20.08 34.37
C TYR A 83 24.97 19.50 33.02
N LEU A 84 23.67 19.47 32.74
CA LEU A 84 23.17 18.97 31.46
C LEU A 84 23.73 19.79 30.29
N ARG A 85 24.44 19.12 29.38
CA ARG A 85 25.07 19.69 28.19
C ARG A 85 24.78 18.80 26.98
N ASP A 86 24.76 19.39 25.79
CA ASP A 86 24.65 18.65 24.53
C ASP A 86 26.03 18.13 24.11
N PRO A 87 26.32 16.83 24.24
CA PRO A 87 27.61 16.27 23.85
C PRO A 87 27.75 16.16 22.32
N ASP A 88 26.67 16.35 21.55
CA ASP A 88 26.63 16.15 20.10
C ASP A 88 26.87 17.47 19.33
N GLY A 89 27.62 18.41 19.92
CA GLY A 89 28.08 19.63 19.23
C GLY A 89 26.97 20.64 18.91
N GLY A 90 25.88 20.66 19.70
CA GLY A 90 24.78 21.61 19.55
C GLY A 90 23.67 21.17 18.59
N VAL A 91 23.72 19.94 18.06
CA VAL A 91 22.71 19.39 17.15
C VAL A 91 21.32 19.31 17.82
N ASN A 92 21.25 18.96 19.10
CA ASN A 92 19.98 18.85 19.81
C ASN A 92 19.44 20.25 20.15
N LEU A 93 20.31 21.23 20.42
CA LEU A 93 19.94 22.65 20.53
C LEU A 93 19.34 23.19 19.22
N LEU A 94 19.95 22.86 18.08
CA LEU A 94 19.43 23.24 16.76
C LEU A 94 18.08 22.58 16.46
N ARG A 95 17.91 21.30 16.81
CA ARG A 95 16.62 20.59 16.66
C ARG A 95 15.52 21.23 17.50
N LYS A 96 15.83 21.62 18.75
CA LYS A 96 14.87 22.29 19.63
C LYS A 96 14.52 23.69 19.12
N LYS A 97 15.50 24.46 18.64
CA LYS A 97 15.27 25.74 17.96
C LYS A 97 14.38 25.59 16.71
N ALA A 98 14.52 24.47 15.99
CA ALA A 98 13.70 24.18 14.80
C ALA A 98 12.25 23.87 15.17
N GLN A 99 12.04 23.06 16.21
CA GLN A 99 10.71 22.73 16.72
C GLN A 99 9.97 23.95 17.28
N LEU A 100 10.69 24.85 17.95
CA LEU A 100 10.13 26.08 18.49
C LEU A 100 9.97 27.20 17.43
N GLY A 101 10.29 26.93 16.16
CA GLY A 101 10.15 27.90 15.07
C GLY A 101 11.13 29.09 15.13
N VAL A 102 12.14 29.06 16.01
CA VAL A 102 13.11 30.15 16.24
C VAL A 102 14.33 30.06 15.33
N LEU A 103 14.29 29.19 14.32
CA LEU A 103 15.37 29.05 13.33
C LEU A 103 15.14 30.08 12.21
N GLU A 104 15.60 31.31 12.44
CA GLU A 104 15.82 32.26 11.35
C GLU A 104 16.75 31.59 10.32
N ASN A 105 16.38 31.70 9.04
CA ASN A 105 17.23 31.34 7.91
C ASN A 105 18.44 32.29 7.87
N GLN A 106 19.40 32.11 8.77
CA GLN A 106 20.69 32.76 8.61
C GLN A 106 21.48 31.99 7.56
N GLU A 107 21.62 32.60 6.38
CA GLU A 107 22.72 32.27 5.48
C GLU A 107 24.04 32.42 6.26
N PRO A 108 24.93 31.42 6.24
CA PRO A 108 26.26 31.64 6.77
C PRO A 108 26.91 32.78 5.98
N GLU A 109 27.39 33.81 6.66
CA GLU A 109 28.16 34.89 6.05
C GLU A 109 29.42 34.31 5.39
N VAL A 110 29.34 34.09 4.08
CA VAL A 110 30.51 33.76 3.28
C VAL A 110 31.22 35.06 2.97
N LYS A 111 32.28 35.38 3.73
CA LYS A 111 33.09 36.61 3.56
C LYS A 111 33.74 36.79 2.18
N ASP A 112 33.69 35.78 1.30
CA ASP A 112 34.08 35.87 -0.12
C ASP A 112 32.90 35.53 -1.04
N SER A 113 32.43 36.51 -1.80
CA SER A 113 31.28 36.42 -2.69
C SER A 113 31.44 35.27 -3.71
N PHE A 114 30.61 34.22 -3.57
CA PHE A 114 30.47 33.22 -4.63
C PHE A 114 29.72 33.87 -5.81
N PRO A 115 30.19 33.74 -7.06
CA PRO A 115 29.51 34.34 -8.21
C PRO A 115 28.04 33.92 -8.29
N LYS A 116 27.13 34.86 -8.56
CA LYS A 116 25.69 34.57 -8.64
C LYS A 116 25.27 34.09 -10.04
N GLU A 117 25.94 34.59 -11.07
CA GLU A 117 25.62 34.41 -12.50
C GLU A 117 26.87 34.00 -13.30
N GLY A 118 26.71 33.68 -14.59
CA GLY A 118 27.80 33.32 -15.50
C GLY A 118 28.19 31.83 -15.53
N PHE A 119 27.46 30.95 -14.83
CA PHE A 119 27.72 29.51 -14.87
C PHE A 119 27.26 28.90 -16.18
N GLN A 120 28.18 28.23 -16.87
CA GLN A 120 27.90 27.47 -18.08
C GLN A 120 27.75 25.99 -17.75
N PRO A 121 26.88 25.23 -18.46
CA PRO A 121 26.75 23.79 -18.29
C PRO A 121 27.96 23.01 -18.83
N ASP A 122 28.87 23.68 -19.56
CA ASP A 122 30.10 23.09 -20.05
C ASP A 122 31.18 23.09 -18.95
N ILE A 123 31.78 21.92 -18.70
CA ILE A 123 32.83 21.72 -17.70
C ILE A 123 34.16 21.28 -18.35
N LYS A 124 34.36 21.50 -19.66
CA LYS A 124 35.62 21.20 -20.36
C LYS A 124 36.83 21.94 -19.83
N ALA A 125 36.66 23.14 -19.29
CA ALA A 125 37.76 23.92 -18.72
C ALA A 125 38.11 23.51 -17.27
N LEU A 126 37.57 22.39 -16.76
CA LEU A 126 37.87 21.92 -15.41
C LEU A 126 39.31 21.36 -15.31
N PRO A 127 40.09 21.73 -14.28
CA PRO A 127 41.38 21.09 -14.00
C PRO A 127 41.19 19.62 -13.64
N LYS A 128 42.26 18.82 -13.75
CA LYS A 128 42.22 17.39 -13.42
C LYS A 128 41.81 17.17 -11.96
N ILE A 129 40.70 16.46 -11.75
CA ILE A 129 40.23 16.03 -10.44
C ILE A 129 40.37 14.51 -10.36
N SER A 130 41.27 14.06 -9.49
CA SER A 130 41.46 12.65 -9.20
C SER A 130 40.70 12.25 -7.93
N PHE A 131 40.57 10.95 -7.70
CA PHE A 131 40.08 10.45 -6.41
C PHE A 131 40.94 10.90 -5.23
N GLY A 132 42.25 11.07 -5.43
CA GLY A 132 43.14 11.64 -4.43
C GLY A 132 42.66 13.03 -3.98
N THR A 133 42.20 13.87 -4.91
CA THR A 133 41.60 15.18 -4.59
C THR A 133 40.32 15.02 -3.76
N VAL A 134 39.44 14.09 -4.15
CA VAL A 134 38.17 13.81 -3.43
C VAL A 134 38.44 13.31 -2.01
N TRP A 135 39.33 12.33 -1.87
CA TRP A 135 39.72 11.73 -0.59
C TRP A 135 40.40 12.76 0.32
N ARG A 136 41.35 13.54 -0.21
CA ARG A 136 42.04 14.57 0.54
C ARG A 136 41.09 15.62 1.09
N PHE A 137 40.13 16.06 0.29
CA PHE A 137 39.14 17.04 0.76
C PHE A 137 38.16 16.46 1.79
N MET A 138 37.63 15.26 1.53
CA MET A 138 36.58 14.66 2.35
C MET A 138 37.10 14.04 3.65
N ILE A 139 38.31 13.49 3.64
CA ILE A 139 38.89 12.71 4.75
C ILE A 139 40.12 13.39 5.34
N GLU A 140 41.17 13.64 4.55
CA GLU A 140 42.46 14.11 5.09
C GLU A 140 42.42 15.57 5.58
N GLY A 141 41.64 16.41 4.92
CA GLY A 141 41.47 17.84 5.26
C GLY A 141 40.53 18.07 6.45
N VAL A 142 40.33 17.07 7.30
CA VAL A 142 39.43 17.08 8.45
C VAL A 142 40.23 16.69 9.69
N GLU A 143 40.05 17.45 10.79
CA GLU A 143 40.65 17.12 12.09
C GLU A 143 40.29 15.69 12.52
N CYS A 144 41.22 14.97 13.14
CA CYS A 144 41.09 13.54 13.47
C CYS A 144 39.78 13.19 14.21
N LYS A 145 39.24 14.11 15.04
CA LYS A 145 37.96 13.95 15.76
C LYS A 145 36.71 14.03 14.86
N LYS A 146 36.79 14.69 13.70
CA LYS A 146 35.70 14.87 12.72
C LYS A 146 35.77 13.89 11.55
N GLN A 147 36.89 13.19 11.34
CA GLN A 147 37.09 12.21 10.25
C GLN A 147 36.05 11.08 10.26
N LEU A 148 35.65 10.59 11.44
CA LEU A 148 34.59 9.57 11.59
C LEU A 148 33.21 10.05 11.06
N SER A 149 33.00 11.37 10.99
CA SER A 149 31.76 11.98 10.51
C SER A 149 31.71 12.06 8.98
N THR A 150 32.85 12.09 8.28
CA THR A 150 32.92 12.33 6.82
C THR A 150 33.13 11.08 5.97
N ALA A 151 33.59 9.96 6.56
CA ALA A 151 33.67 8.66 5.88
C ALA A 151 32.30 8.13 5.41
N LYS A 152 31.25 8.30 6.22
CA LYS A 152 29.88 7.93 5.86
C LYS A 152 29.35 8.78 4.69
N PRO A 153 29.51 10.12 4.69
CA PRO A 153 29.21 10.97 3.55
C PRO A 153 29.94 10.62 2.26
N LEU A 154 31.23 10.24 2.32
CA LEU A 154 31.98 9.82 1.14
C LEU A 154 31.32 8.59 0.48
N VAL A 155 31.05 7.53 1.25
CA VAL A 155 30.42 6.30 0.74
C VAL A 155 29.00 6.56 0.22
N LYS A 156 28.20 7.34 0.96
CA LYS A 156 26.84 7.69 0.55
C LYS A 156 26.83 8.59 -0.69
N GLY A 157 27.77 9.52 -0.79
CA GLY A 157 27.94 10.41 -1.93
C GLY A 157 28.26 9.65 -3.22
N PHE A 158 29.13 8.63 -3.15
CA PHE A 158 29.38 7.76 -4.30
C PHE A 158 28.12 7.01 -4.75
N ASN A 159 27.33 6.50 -3.80
CA ASN A 159 26.04 5.86 -4.11
C ASN A 159 25.04 6.84 -4.73
N PHE A 160 24.99 8.09 -4.27
CA PHE A 160 24.14 9.14 -4.85
C PHE A 160 24.55 9.44 -6.30
N PHE A 161 25.85 9.55 -6.56
CA PHE A 161 26.38 9.72 -7.92
C PHE A 161 25.98 8.54 -8.82
N LYS A 162 26.28 7.30 -8.43
CA LYS A 162 25.95 6.10 -9.22
C LYS A 162 24.44 5.90 -9.41
N SER A 163 23.63 6.34 -8.45
CA SER A 163 22.16 6.28 -8.52
C SER A 163 21.55 7.47 -9.29
N GLY A 164 22.36 8.36 -9.87
CA GLY A 164 21.89 9.46 -10.70
C GLY A 164 21.22 10.61 -9.93
N HIS A 165 21.64 10.86 -8.68
CA HIS A 165 21.08 11.95 -7.88
C HIS A 165 21.64 13.33 -8.26
N VAL A 166 22.77 13.39 -8.97
CA VAL A 166 23.35 14.64 -9.48
C VAL A 166 22.61 15.01 -10.77
N LEU A 167 21.85 16.10 -10.73
CA LEU A 167 20.96 16.52 -11.82
C LEU A 167 21.61 17.54 -12.75
N TYR A 168 22.46 18.41 -12.22
CA TYR A 168 23.07 19.50 -12.96
C TYR A 168 24.43 19.86 -12.34
N ILE A 169 25.38 20.24 -13.19
CA ILE A 169 26.67 20.84 -12.82
C ILE A 169 26.92 22.01 -13.78
N GLY A 170 27.16 23.19 -13.23
CA GLY A 170 27.60 24.36 -13.96
C GLY A 170 28.98 24.80 -13.48
N HIS A 171 29.78 25.32 -14.40
CA HIS A 171 31.15 25.79 -14.19
C HIS A 171 31.31 27.25 -14.60
N LEU A 172 32.13 27.97 -13.84
CA LEU A 172 32.59 29.31 -14.13
C LEU A 172 34.08 29.40 -13.76
N GLN A 173 34.91 29.89 -14.67
CA GLN A 173 36.32 30.20 -14.39
C GLN A 173 36.48 31.71 -14.25
N GLN A 174 37.03 32.16 -13.11
CA GLN A 174 37.27 33.57 -12.84
C GLN A 174 38.45 33.72 -11.87
N ASN A 175 39.36 34.67 -12.14
CA ASN A 175 40.50 35.00 -11.28
C ASN A 175 41.36 33.78 -10.87
N GLY A 176 41.66 32.89 -11.81
CA GLY A 176 42.46 31.68 -11.54
C GLY A 176 41.79 30.65 -10.61
N LYS A 177 40.47 30.73 -10.46
CA LYS A 177 39.66 29.77 -9.69
C LYS A 177 38.53 29.21 -10.56
N HIS A 178 38.15 27.97 -10.28
CA HIS A 178 37.03 27.29 -10.90
C HIS A 178 35.89 27.16 -9.88
N TYR A 179 34.77 27.81 -10.17
CA TYR A 179 33.56 27.79 -9.39
C TYR A 179 32.59 26.76 -9.97
N ILE A 180 32.06 25.90 -9.12
CA ILE A 180 31.13 24.85 -9.51
C ILE A 180 29.85 24.99 -8.73
N LYS A 181 28.73 25.02 -9.45
CA LYS A 181 27.38 25.02 -8.90
C LYS A 181 26.67 23.76 -9.37
N SER A 182 26.20 22.93 -8.45
CA SER A 182 25.52 21.67 -8.80
C SER A 182 24.19 21.51 -8.09
N GLN A 183 23.28 20.73 -8.68
CA GLN A 183 21.98 20.40 -8.11
C GLN A 183 21.90 18.90 -7.83
N VAL A 184 21.56 18.52 -6.60
CA VAL A 184 21.58 17.13 -6.15
C VAL A 184 20.30 16.77 -5.37
N LEU A 185 19.71 15.62 -5.68
CA LEU A 185 18.56 15.08 -4.96
C LEU A 185 18.95 14.45 -3.61
N PRO A 186 18.15 14.66 -2.54
CA PRO A 186 18.33 13.94 -1.29
C PRO A 186 17.83 12.50 -1.36
N SER A 187 18.14 11.70 -0.33
CA SER A 187 17.74 10.29 -0.28
C SER A 187 16.23 10.08 -0.16
N MET A 188 15.53 10.91 0.64
CA MET A 188 14.12 10.66 1.02
C MET A 188 13.14 11.64 0.36
N LYS A 189 13.36 12.95 0.52
CA LYS A 189 12.43 14.01 0.08
C LYS A 189 12.71 14.46 -1.36
N LYS A 190 12.17 13.74 -2.35
CA LYS A 190 12.43 13.98 -3.79
C LYS A 190 11.76 15.23 -4.37
N ASP A 191 11.00 15.96 -3.56
CA ASP A 191 10.40 17.27 -3.84
C ASP A 191 11.37 18.44 -3.63
N LYS A 192 12.49 18.21 -2.94
CA LYS A 192 13.54 19.20 -2.69
C LYS A 192 14.82 18.88 -3.47
N VAL A 193 15.49 19.91 -3.97
CA VAL A 193 16.80 19.81 -4.62
C VAL A 193 17.79 20.65 -3.83
N TYR A 194 18.96 20.09 -3.53
CA TYR A 194 20.02 20.81 -2.83
C TYR A 194 21.04 21.35 -3.81
N THR A 195 21.35 22.64 -3.68
CA THR A 195 22.43 23.28 -4.43
C THR A 195 23.74 23.14 -3.66
N CYS A 196 24.79 22.66 -4.34
CA CYS A 196 26.15 22.61 -3.81
C CYS A 196 27.03 23.60 -4.56
N TYR A 197 27.89 24.29 -3.81
CA TYR A 197 28.80 25.32 -4.30
C TYR A 197 30.23 24.89 -3.97
N LEU A 198 31.08 24.71 -4.96
CA LEU A 198 32.45 24.25 -4.82
C LEU A 198 33.39 25.26 -5.46
N VAL A 199 34.58 25.43 -4.89
CA VAL A 199 35.65 26.25 -5.47
C VAL A 199 36.93 25.43 -5.52
N ILE A 200 37.55 25.42 -6.70
CA ILE A 200 38.72 24.61 -7.04
C ILE A 200 39.80 25.54 -7.56
N SER A 201 41.05 25.33 -7.17
CA SER A 201 42.17 26.05 -7.77
C SER A 201 42.43 25.57 -9.20
N SER A 202 43.15 26.36 -10.01
CA SER A 202 43.61 25.92 -11.34
C SER A 202 44.48 24.64 -11.31
N LEU A 203 45.05 24.31 -10.14
CA LEU A 203 45.83 23.06 -9.93
C LEU A 203 44.95 21.86 -9.54
N GLY A 204 43.62 22.00 -9.56
CA GLY A 204 42.70 20.91 -9.21
C GLY A 204 42.60 20.64 -7.70
N LYS A 205 43.06 21.56 -6.84
CA LYS A 205 42.91 21.44 -5.38
C LYS A 205 41.57 22.02 -4.94
N MET A 206 40.81 21.25 -4.16
CA MET A 206 39.60 21.74 -3.52
C MET A 206 39.93 22.81 -2.47
N LEU A 207 39.39 24.02 -2.67
CA LEU A 207 39.58 25.15 -1.75
C LEU A 207 38.44 25.21 -0.73
N ARG A 208 37.19 25.19 -1.20
CA ARG A 208 36.00 25.21 -0.35
C ARG A 208 34.83 24.49 -1.00
N ALA A 209 33.91 24.03 -0.17
CA ALA A 209 32.61 23.54 -0.62
C ALA A 209 31.53 23.91 0.40
N HIS A 210 30.30 24.09 -0.07
CA HIS A 210 29.14 24.39 0.77
C HIS A 210 27.87 23.78 0.18
N CYS A 211 26.96 23.35 1.05
CA CYS A 211 25.63 22.88 0.67
C CYS A 211 24.60 23.32 1.71
N LYS A 212 23.44 23.81 1.26
CA LYS A 212 22.34 24.26 2.14
C LYS A 212 21.57 23.11 2.82
N CYS A 213 22.12 21.90 2.87
CA CYS A 213 21.50 20.80 3.60
C CYS A 213 21.88 20.84 5.09
N PRO A 214 21.09 20.22 5.98
CA PRO A 214 21.39 20.24 7.43
C PRO A 214 22.78 19.72 7.79
N ALA A 215 23.35 18.84 6.96
CA ALA A 215 24.69 18.28 7.13
C ALA A 215 25.77 19.00 6.30
N GLY A 216 25.43 20.05 5.56
CA GLY A 216 26.30 20.69 4.56
C GLY A 216 27.05 21.94 5.05
N ILE A 217 26.91 22.26 6.34
CA ILE A 217 27.57 23.39 7.02
C ILE A 217 29.10 23.29 6.90
N ASP A 218 29.66 22.08 6.98
CA ASP A 218 31.10 21.81 6.87
C ASP A 218 31.59 21.54 5.44
N GLY A 219 30.69 21.65 4.45
CA GLY A 219 31.00 21.39 3.05
C GLY A 219 31.26 19.92 2.70
N ARG A 220 31.00 18.95 3.58
CA ARG A 220 31.38 17.53 3.39
C ARG A 220 30.20 16.57 3.50
N CYS A 221 29.01 17.04 3.14
CA CYS A 221 27.81 16.22 3.10
C CYS A 221 27.79 15.25 1.90
N ASN A 222 26.85 14.31 1.90
CA ASN A 222 26.66 13.35 0.80
C ASN A 222 26.45 14.03 -0.56
N HIS A 223 25.84 15.23 -0.58
CA HIS A 223 25.59 15.96 -1.81
C HIS A 223 26.89 16.50 -2.41
N VAL A 224 27.74 17.15 -1.60
CA VAL A 224 29.06 17.62 -2.05
C VAL A 224 29.92 16.44 -2.51
N ALA A 225 29.95 15.35 -1.73
CA ALA A 225 30.66 14.13 -2.12
C ALA A 225 30.19 13.58 -3.47
N SER A 226 28.86 13.55 -3.72
CA SER A 226 28.31 13.10 -5.00
C SER A 226 28.71 13.99 -6.17
N THR A 227 28.75 15.32 -5.98
CA THR A 227 29.25 16.26 -6.99
C THR A 227 30.73 16.01 -7.29
N LEU A 228 31.56 15.81 -6.26
CA LEU A 228 32.99 15.52 -6.44
C LEU A 228 33.24 14.24 -7.23
N PHE A 229 32.47 13.17 -6.97
CA PHE A 229 32.56 11.93 -7.76
C PHE A 229 32.09 12.10 -9.20
N ALA A 230 31.09 12.96 -9.45
CA ALA A 230 30.67 13.27 -10.81
C ALA A 230 31.77 13.99 -11.61
N LEU A 231 32.45 14.96 -10.98
CA LEU A 231 33.58 15.67 -11.59
C LEU A 231 34.78 14.75 -11.83
N GLU A 232 35.13 13.89 -10.87
CA GLU A 232 36.22 12.92 -11.01
C GLU A 232 35.95 11.92 -12.14
N ASN A 233 34.73 11.40 -12.24
CA ASN A 233 34.34 10.50 -13.32
C ASN A 233 34.40 11.21 -14.68
N TYR A 234 34.02 12.48 -14.75
CA TYR A 234 34.16 13.27 -15.97
C TYR A 234 35.62 13.38 -16.42
N CYS A 235 36.54 13.75 -15.52
CA CYS A 235 37.98 13.80 -15.83
C CYS A 235 38.52 12.44 -16.30
N LYS A 236 38.13 11.35 -15.65
CA LYS A 236 38.52 9.98 -16.03
C LYS A 236 38.02 9.55 -17.42
N VAL A 237 36.81 9.95 -17.80
CA VAL A 237 36.25 9.63 -19.13
C VAL A 237 36.93 10.48 -20.19
N ARG A 238 37.17 11.76 -19.91
CA ARG A 238 37.87 12.68 -20.81
C ARG A 238 39.29 12.21 -21.12
N GLU A 239 40.03 11.69 -20.13
CA GLU A 239 41.38 11.15 -20.33
C GLU A 239 41.44 9.86 -21.16
N LYS A 240 40.30 9.20 -21.39
CA LYS A 240 40.22 7.94 -22.15
C LYS A 240 39.74 8.11 -23.60
N LEU A 241 39.35 9.32 -23.98
CA LEU A 241 38.93 9.63 -25.35
C LEU A 241 40.16 10.14 -26.11
N ASP A 242 40.54 9.42 -27.17
CA ASP A 242 41.62 9.80 -28.09
C ASP A 242 41.15 10.95 -29.00
N GLU A 243 42.08 11.77 -29.52
CA GLU A 243 41.81 13.01 -30.29
C GLU A 243 41.05 12.83 -31.63
N SER A 244 40.61 11.61 -31.97
CA SER A 244 40.02 11.27 -33.28
C SER A 244 38.54 10.87 -33.28
N ASP A 245 37.86 10.84 -32.14
CA ASP A 245 36.41 10.59 -32.11
C ASP A 245 35.61 11.90 -32.19
N GLU A 246 34.79 12.01 -33.25
CA GLU A 246 33.90 13.11 -33.63
C GLU A 246 33.45 14.05 -32.49
N SER A 247 33.62 15.34 -32.74
CA SER A 247 33.29 16.43 -31.82
C SER A 247 31.88 16.34 -31.23
N CYS A 248 31.76 16.74 -29.96
CA CYS A 248 30.57 16.65 -29.12
C CYS A 248 29.33 17.45 -29.60
N THR A 249 29.34 18.01 -30.81
CA THR A 249 28.25 18.78 -31.41
C THR A 249 27.28 17.93 -32.23
N SER A 250 27.62 16.68 -32.56
CA SER A 250 26.76 15.79 -33.36
C SER A 250 25.78 14.93 -32.55
N LYS A 251 25.86 14.93 -31.21
CA LYS A 251 24.93 14.21 -30.32
C LYS A 251 24.27 15.19 -29.34
N PRO A 252 22.93 15.18 -29.18
CA PRO A 252 22.26 16.03 -28.22
C PRO A 252 22.82 15.77 -26.81
N CYS A 253 23.17 16.85 -26.13
CA CYS A 253 23.88 16.84 -24.86
C CYS A 253 23.10 16.03 -23.80
N LYS A 254 23.49 14.76 -23.56
CA LYS A 254 22.81 13.85 -22.61
C LYS A 254 22.89 14.31 -21.15
N TRP A 255 23.80 15.23 -20.83
CA TRP A 255 23.94 15.83 -19.50
C TRP A 255 22.86 16.89 -19.20
N ASN A 256 22.18 17.41 -20.23
CA ASN A 256 21.27 18.55 -20.12
C ASN A 256 19.78 18.17 -20.14
N VAL A 257 19.43 16.89 -20.07
CA VAL A 257 18.02 16.47 -19.98
C VAL A 257 17.65 16.31 -18.49
N PRO A 258 16.84 17.21 -17.91
CA PRO A 258 16.35 17.03 -16.55
C PRO A 258 15.56 15.73 -16.51
N ARG A 259 16.02 14.74 -15.73
CA ARG A 259 15.23 13.53 -15.52
C ARG A 259 13.91 13.89 -14.83
N LYS A 260 12.84 13.19 -15.21
CA LYS A 260 11.55 13.26 -14.51
C LYS A 260 11.79 12.98 -13.02
N ARG A 261 11.20 13.79 -12.13
CA ARG A 261 11.36 13.69 -10.65
C ARG A 261 10.94 12.33 -10.09
N LYS A 262 10.16 11.54 -10.84
CA LYS A 262 9.84 10.13 -10.57
C LYS A 262 10.55 9.28 -11.62
N GLY A 263 11.42 8.36 -11.17
CA GLY A 263 12.03 7.35 -12.03
C GLY A 263 10.97 6.44 -12.66
N ALA A 264 11.32 5.77 -13.76
CA ALA A 264 10.44 4.79 -14.38
C ALA A 264 10.09 3.69 -13.37
N ILE A 265 8.81 3.32 -13.31
CA ILE A 265 8.35 2.18 -12.52
C ILE A 265 8.87 0.94 -13.24
N GLN A 266 9.71 0.15 -12.58
CA GLN A 266 10.20 -1.13 -13.10
C GLN A 266 9.82 -2.27 -12.15
N PRO A 267 9.47 -3.45 -12.68
CA PRO A 267 9.31 -4.68 -11.89
C PRO A 267 10.54 -4.99 -11.01
N ILE A 268 10.33 -5.58 -9.82
CA ILE A 268 11.41 -5.86 -8.86
C ILE A 268 12.45 -6.85 -9.38
N ASN A 269 12.05 -7.75 -10.28
CA ASN A 269 12.93 -8.74 -10.94
C ASN A 269 13.86 -8.11 -11.97
N GLU A 270 13.51 -6.93 -12.48
CA GLU A 270 14.36 -6.10 -13.35
C GLU A 270 15.21 -5.11 -12.54
N MET A 271 14.96 -4.98 -11.22
CA MET A 271 15.77 -4.15 -10.34
C MET A 271 17.07 -4.86 -9.94
N THR A 272 18.19 -4.18 -10.16
CA THR A 272 19.48 -4.58 -9.60
C THR A 272 19.74 -3.86 -8.28
N PHE A 273 19.71 -4.58 -7.16
CA PHE A 273 20.08 -4.03 -5.85
C PHE A 273 21.60 -4.09 -5.66
N VAL A 274 22.28 -3.00 -6.00
CA VAL A 274 23.74 -2.93 -5.87
C VAL A 274 24.11 -1.87 -4.85
N LYS A 275 24.84 -2.26 -3.81
CA LYS A 275 25.57 -1.32 -2.94
C LYS A 275 26.91 -1.00 -3.61
N HIS A 276 27.02 0.20 -4.18
CA HIS A 276 28.24 0.66 -4.82
C HIS A 276 29.29 0.99 -3.76
N ASP A 277 30.50 0.48 -3.98
CA ASP A 277 31.69 0.75 -3.19
C ASP A 277 32.78 1.19 -4.17
N TYR A 278 33.40 2.33 -3.92
CA TYR A 278 34.42 2.88 -4.82
C TYR A 278 35.67 2.00 -4.86
N THR A 279 35.99 1.33 -3.75
CA THR A 279 37.23 0.55 -3.59
C THR A 279 37.12 -0.87 -4.15
N LYS A 280 35.93 -1.32 -4.55
CA LYS A 280 35.67 -2.69 -5.00
C LYS A 280 34.84 -2.67 -6.26
N GLU A 281 35.45 -3.03 -7.39
CA GLU A 281 34.69 -3.39 -8.59
C GLU A 281 33.89 -4.67 -8.30
N LYS A 282 32.60 -4.51 -8.03
CA LYS A 282 31.70 -5.64 -7.90
C LYS A 282 31.23 -6.04 -9.29
N LYS A 283 31.63 -7.23 -9.75
CA LYS A 283 30.96 -7.91 -10.84
C LYS A 283 29.46 -7.95 -10.50
N ILE A 284 28.62 -7.34 -11.33
CA ILE A 284 27.17 -7.47 -11.22
C ILE A 284 26.89 -8.95 -11.44
N ARG A 285 26.69 -9.70 -10.35
CA ARG A 285 26.06 -11.01 -10.46
C ARG A 285 24.66 -10.72 -10.95
N LYS A 286 24.43 -10.84 -12.26
CA LYS A 286 23.08 -11.13 -12.75
C LYS A 286 22.66 -12.32 -11.91
N LEU A 287 21.64 -12.14 -11.08
CA LEU A 287 20.98 -13.27 -10.47
C LEU A 287 20.38 -14.04 -11.65
N HIS A 288 21.17 -14.92 -12.27
CA HIS A 288 20.62 -16.15 -12.81
C HIS A 288 20.05 -16.84 -11.58
N HIS A 289 18.81 -16.52 -11.27
CA HIS A 289 17.95 -17.59 -10.81
C HIS A 289 17.92 -18.54 -12.00
N SER A 290 18.87 -19.49 -12.05
CA SER A 290 18.44 -20.85 -12.32
C SER A 290 17.20 -21.04 -11.46
N PRO A 291 16.12 -21.65 -11.95
CA PRO A 291 15.07 -22.10 -11.07
C PRO A 291 15.79 -23.05 -10.12
N VAL A 292 16.23 -22.54 -8.97
CA VAL A 292 16.41 -23.33 -7.79
C VAL A 292 14.98 -23.80 -7.62
N ASN A 293 14.73 -25.01 -8.12
CA ASN A 293 13.72 -25.88 -7.57
C ASN A 293 14.04 -25.85 -6.08
N ALA A 294 13.48 -24.87 -5.37
CA ALA A 294 13.08 -25.08 -4.00
C ALA A 294 12.20 -26.30 -4.16
N ASN A 295 12.79 -27.47 -3.92
CA ASN A 295 12.07 -28.72 -3.95
C ASN A 295 10.81 -28.43 -3.19
N GLN A 296 9.68 -28.48 -3.89
CA GLN A 296 8.37 -28.29 -3.30
C GLN A 296 8.03 -29.52 -2.45
N ASN A 297 8.96 -29.98 -1.63
CA ASN A 297 8.65 -30.26 -0.25
C ASN A 297 8.26 -28.93 0.39
N ALA A 298 7.16 -28.35 -0.08
CA ALA A 298 6.32 -27.51 0.74
C ALA A 298 6.21 -28.28 2.04
N CYS A 299 6.79 -27.74 3.10
CA CYS A 299 6.54 -28.21 4.45
C CYS A 299 5.02 -28.34 4.54
N ARG A 300 4.51 -29.59 4.49
CA ARG A 300 3.07 -29.88 4.46
C ARG A 300 2.47 -29.09 5.61
N ASP A 301 1.28 -28.50 5.43
CA ASP A 301 0.68 -27.67 6.49
C ASP A 301 0.60 -28.42 7.83
N GLU A 302 0.53 -29.75 7.82
CA GLU A 302 0.69 -30.62 8.99
C GLU A 302 2.00 -30.42 9.77
N ASN A 303 3.14 -30.28 9.10
CA ASN A 303 4.44 -30.06 9.74
C ASN A 303 4.52 -28.65 10.36
N LYS A 304 3.88 -27.65 9.74
CA LYS A 304 3.77 -26.30 10.32
C LYS A 304 2.83 -26.29 11.52
N SER A 305 1.69 -26.99 11.44
CA SER A 305 0.75 -27.15 12.55
C SER A 305 1.40 -27.86 13.73
N ARG A 306 2.09 -28.99 13.47
CA ARG A 306 2.81 -29.75 14.50
C ARG A 306 3.93 -28.94 15.14
N PHE A 307 4.68 -28.17 14.34
CA PHE A 307 5.70 -27.27 14.85
C PHE A 307 5.10 -26.14 15.70
N PHE A 308 3.96 -25.57 15.30
CA PHE A 308 3.25 -24.55 16.06
C PHE A 308 2.69 -25.10 17.38
N GLU A 309 2.12 -26.30 17.39
CA GLU A 309 1.63 -26.95 18.62
C GLU A 309 2.77 -27.29 19.58
N MET A 310 3.89 -27.83 19.06
CA MET A 310 5.09 -28.07 19.86
C MET A 310 5.60 -26.78 20.52
N MET A 311 5.54 -25.64 19.82
CA MET A 311 5.96 -24.36 20.35
C MET A 311 5.01 -23.82 21.42
N LYS A 312 3.69 -24.00 21.25
CA LYS A 312 2.70 -23.69 22.30
C LYS A 312 2.92 -24.54 23.55
N GLU A 313 3.17 -25.84 23.36
CA GLU A 313 3.43 -26.77 24.46
C GLU A 313 4.72 -26.42 25.20
N TYR A 314 5.78 -26.07 24.48
CA TYR A 314 7.01 -25.56 25.10
C TYR A 314 6.78 -24.27 25.89
N GLN A 315 5.99 -23.32 25.38
CA GLN A 315 5.63 -22.11 26.14
C GLN A 315 4.85 -22.45 27.41
N ARG A 316 3.94 -23.44 27.35
CA ARG A 316 3.16 -23.93 28.50
C ARG A 316 4.05 -24.56 29.57
N VAL A 317 4.98 -25.42 29.16
CA VAL A 317 5.86 -26.17 30.09
C VAL A 317 6.99 -25.31 30.63
N SER A 318 7.58 -24.44 29.81
CA SER A 318 8.76 -23.65 30.20
C SER A 318 8.44 -22.27 30.78
N GLY A 319 7.20 -21.78 30.63
CA GLY A 319 6.80 -20.43 31.05
C GLY A 319 7.44 -19.29 30.24
N ASN A 320 8.28 -19.61 29.24
CA ASN A 320 9.00 -18.62 28.44
C ASN A 320 8.30 -18.34 27.12
N THR A 321 8.17 -17.07 26.76
CA THR A 321 7.58 -16.67 25.47
C THR A 321 8.54 -16.90 24.31
N VAL A 322 8.10 -17.63 23.29
CA VAL A 322 8.93 -17.91 22.11
C VAL A 322 8.62 -16.93 20.99
N ALA A 323 9.63 -16.16 20.55
CA ALA A 323 9.46 -15.09 19.57
C ALA A 323 8.78 -15.51 18.26
N TRP A 324 8.98 -16.76 17.84
CA TRP A 324 8.38 -17.30 16.63
C TRP A 324 6.85 -17.34 16.65
N THR A 325 6.20 -17.48 17.80
CA THR A 325 4.73 -17.49 17.87
C THR A 325 4.13 -16.10 17.59
N HIS A 326 4.91 -15.02 17.67
CA HIS A 326 4.49 -13.68 17.25
C HIS A 326 4.67 -13.39 15.75
N ILE A 327 5.45 -14.23 15.06
CA ILE A 327 5.78 -14.05 13.64
C ILE A 327 4.95 -15.01 12.77
N LEU A 328 4.71 -16.22 13.27
CA LEU A 328 3.89 -17.20 12.59
C LEU A 328 2.41 -16.77 12.60
N PRO A 329 1.65 -17.06 11.52
CA PRO A 329 0.22 -16.80 11.49
C PRO A 329 -0.44 -17.50 12.68
N GLN A 330 -1.07 -16.72 13.56
CA GLN A 330 -1.75 -17.23 14.77
C GLN A 330 -2.98 -18.08 14.43
N GLU A 331 -3.52 -17.92 13.22
CA GLU A 331 -4.59 -18.73 12.65
C GLU A 331 -4.02 -19.61 11.53
N VAL A 332 -3.78 -20.88 11.85
CA VAL A 332 -3.61 -21.90 10.82
C VAL A 332 -5.01 -22.31 10.38
N LYS A 333 -5.44 -21.84 9.21
CA LYS A 333 -6.68 -22.29 8.57
C LYS A 333 -6.66 -23.82 8.49
N LYS A 334 -7.74 -24.49 8.88
CA LYS A 334 -7.79 -25.96 8.85
C LYS A 334 -7.62 -26.43 7.41
N LEU A 335 -7.06 -27.62 7.18
CA LEU A 335 -6.85 -28.19 5.83
C LEU A 335 -8.15 -28.24 4.98
N GLN A 336 -9.31 -28.30 5.63
CA GLN A 336 -10.62 -28.18 5.00
C GLN A 336 -10.84 -26.78 4.38
N ASP A 337 -10.47 -25.71 5.10
CA ASP A 337 -10.58 -24.31 4.65
C ASP A 337 -9.68 -23.98 3.46
N VAL A 338 -8.56 -24.71 3.31
CA VAL A 338 -7.60 -24.55 2.20
C VAL A 338 -8.06 -25.29 0.96
N LYS A 339 -8.61 -26.51 1.09
CA LYS A 339 -9.25 -27.24 -0.02
C LYS A 339 -10.43 -26.46 -0.61
N ASP A 340 -11.16 -25.74 0.23
CA ASP A 340 -12.34 -24.98 -0.17
C ASP A 340 -12.01 -23.51 -0.54
N SER A 341 -10.73 -23.12 -0.63
CA SER A 341 -10.34 -21.79 -1.12
C SER A 341 -10.40 -21.78 -2.64
N LEU A 342 -11.51 -21.27 -3.18
CA LEU A 342 -11.76 -21.18 -4.63
C LEU A 342 -10.79 -20.23 -5.37
N LEU A 343 -10.03 -19.43 -4.64
CA LEU A 343 -8.98 -18.56 -5.17
C LEU A 343 -7.64 -19.26 -5.09
N SER A 344 -6.99 -19.44 -6.24
CA SER A 344 -5.64 -19.99 -6.27
C SER A 344 -4.66 -19.05 -5.54
N PRO A 345 -3.73 -19.57 -4.72
CA PRO A 345 -2.67 -18.77 -4.11
C PRO A 345 -1.85 -18.03 -5.18
N VAL A 346 -1.37 -16.83 -4.85
CA VAL A 346 -0.50 -16.04 -5.74
C VAL A 346 0.75 -16.85 -6.09
N LYS A 347 0.85 -17.33 -7.34
CA LYS A 347 2.10 -17.89 -7.86
C LYS A 347 2.98 -16.75 -8.37
N CYS A 348 4.19 -16.63 -7.84
CA CYS A 348 5.18 -15.61 -8.24
C CYS A 348 5.97 -15.98 -9.51
N HIS A 349 5.46 -16.86 -10.37
CA HIS A 349 6.14 -17.32 -11.58
C HIS A 349 5.25 -17.12 -12.81
N PRO A 350 5.82 -16.79 -13.99
CA PRO A 350 5.06 -16.78 -15.22
C PRO A 350 4.55 -18.19 -15.51
N VAL A 351 3.26 -18.39 -15.31
CA VAL A 351 2.55 -19.63 -15.63
C VAL A 351 2.47 -19.73 -17.15
N SER A 352 2.85 -20.87 -17.73
CA SER A 352 2.73 -21.07 -19.18
C SER A 352 1.26 -20.96 -19.62
N ALA A 353 1.01 -20.58 -20.88
CA ALA A 353 -0.36 -20.54 -21.41
C ALA A 353 -1.07 -21.90 -21.29
N LYS A 354 -0.32 -23.00 -21.45
CA LYS A 354 -0.84 -24.37 -21.25
C LYS A 354 -1.26 -24.62 -19.80
N GLU A 355 -0.41 -24.31 -18.82
CA GLU A 355 -0.74 -24.50 -17.39
C GLU A 355 -1.91 -23.58 -16.96
N LEU A 356 -2.04 -22.37 -17.55
CA LEU A 356 -3.20 -21.51 -17.32
C LEU A 356 -4.50 -22.14 -17.84
N LYS A 357 -4.50 -22.66 -19.07
CA LYS A 357 -5.66 -23.34 -19.65
C LYS A 357 -6.09 -24.55 -18.82
N GLU A 358 -5.16 -25.39 -18.39
CA GLU A 358 -5.44 -26.54 -17.53
C GLU A 358 -6.08 -26.12 -16.20
N LYS A 359 -5.59 -25.02 -15.59
CA LYS A 359 -6.18 -24.48 -14.36
C LYS A 359 -7.53 -23.84 -14.57
N PHE A 360 -7.75 -23.14 -15.68
CA PHE A 360 -9.06 -22.58 -16.03
C PHE A 360 -10.10 -23.69 -16.10
N GLU A 361 -9.79 -24.79 -16.80
CA GLU A 361 -10.69 -25.94 -16.90
C GLU A 361 -10.89 -26.64 -15.55
N LYS A 362 -9.84 -26.74 -14.72
CA LYS A 362 -9.97 -27.25 -13.36
C LYS A 362 -10.90 -26.38 -12.51
N ALA A 363 -10.77 -25.05 -12.58
CA ALA A 363 -11.61 -24.12 -11.84
C ALA A 363 -13.09 -24.24 -12.26
N LYS A 364 -13.37 -24.41 -13.56
CA LYS A 364 -14.73 -24.66 -14.06
C LYS A 364 -15.32 -25.95 -13.51
N ARG A 365 -14.56 -27.06 -13.59
CA ARG A 365 -15.01 -28.37 -13.08
C ARG A 365 -15.32 -28.33 -11.59
N ASN A 366 -14.51 -27.64 -10.79
CA ASN A 366 -14.71 -27.53 -9.34
C ASN A 366 -15.98 -26.75 -8.93
N LEU A 367 -16.63 -26.03 -9.86
CA LEU A 367 -17.88 -25.31 -9.59
C LEU A 367 -19.12 -26.13 -9.94
N MET A 368 -18.95 -27.21 -10.69
CA MET A 368 -20.02 -28.17 -10.94
C MET A 368 -20.30 -28.96 -9.67
N VAL A 369 -21.58 -29.16 -9.38
CA VAL A 369 -22.08 -29.86 -8.20
C VAL A 369 -23.13 -30.86 -8.64
N ASP A 370 -23.13 -32.04 -8.04
CA ASP A 370 -24.15 -33.05 -8.31
C ASP A 370 -25.49 -32.72 -7.64
N ASP A 371 -26.54 -33.49 -7.95
CA ASP A 371 -27.89 -33.19 -7.45
C ASP A 371 -28.01 -33.34 -5.92
N LEU A 372 -27.23 -34.23 -5.29
CA LEU A 372 -27.21 -34.39 -3.83
C LEU A 372 -26.54 -33.18 -3.16
N GLN A 373 -25.40 -32.75 -3.69
CA GLN A 373 -24.70 -31.55 -3.24
C GLN A 373 -25.56 -30.29 -3.42
N ARG A 374 -26.33 -30.20 -4.51
CA ARG A 374 -27.24 -29.06 -4.74
C ARG A 374 -28.33 -28.98 -3.68
N GLN A 375 -28.92 -30.13 -3.31
CA GLN A 375 -29.90 -30.20 -2.24
C GLN A 375 -29.29 -29.82 -0.89
N ASP A 376 -28.11 -30.37 -0.56
CA ASP A 376 -27.40 -30.07 0.67
C ASP A 376 -27.03 -28.57 0.79
N ILE A 377 -26.56 -27.96 -0.30
CA ILE A 377 -26.28 -26.52 -0.36
C ILE A 377 -27.55 -25.71 -0.10
N GLU A 378 -28.68 -26.06 -0.73
CA GLU A 378 -29.95 -25.36 -0.50
C GLU A 378 -30.35 -25.43 0.97
N GLU A 379 -30.37 -26.63 1.54
CA GLU A 379 -30.79 -26.88 2.92
C GLU A 379 -29.91 -26.15 3.94
N GLN A 380 -28.58 -26.24 3.81
CA GLN A 380 -27.64 -25.58 4.71
C GLN A 380 -27.64 -24.05 4.58
N THR A 381 -28.16 -23.51 3.48
CA THR A 381 -28.16 -22.07 3.20
C THR A 381 -29.54 -21.42 3.27
N ARG A 382 -30.56 -22.11 3.82
CA ARG A 382 -31.91 -21.55 4.06
C ARG A 382 -31.93 -20.34 4.97
N GLY A 383 -30.92 -20.18 5.84
CA GLY A 383 -30.72 -18.95 6.61
C GLY A 383 -30.20 -17.75 5.79
N GLN A 384 -29.98 -17.95 4.49
CA GLN A 384 -29.49 -16.97 3.52
C GLN A 384 -28.34 -16.10 4.04
N SER A 385 -28.50 -14.77 4.04
CA SER A 385 -27.48 -13.80 4.44
C SER A 385 -26.96 -13.99 5.86
N ASN A 386 -27.70 -14.69 6.73
CA ASN A 386 -27.30 -15.01 8.09
C ASN A 386 -26.33 -16.20 8.19
N THR A 387 -26.03 -16.88 7.09
CA THR A 387 -25.12 -18.04 7.06
C THR A 387 -23.88 -17.74 6.24
N GLU A 388 -22.69 -18.03 6.79
CA GLU A 388 -21.42 -17.86 6.06
C GLU A 388 -21.36 -18.76 4.82
N LEU A 389 -21.93 -19.96 4.91
CA LEU A 389 -22.03 -20.91 3.79
C LEU A 389 -22.76 -20.31 2.60
N TRP A 390 -23.83 -19.53 2.82
CA TRP A 390 -24.53 -18.85 1.73
C TRP A 390 -23.62 -17.85 1.01
N HIS A 391 -22.85 -17.05 1.74
CA HIS A 391 -21.87 -16.13 1.14
C HIS A 391 -20.79 -16.91 0.39
N ARG A 392 -20.36 -18.05 0.94
CA ARG A 392 -19.35 -18.93 0.35
C ARG A 392 -19.82 -19.53 -0.96
N HIS A 393 -21.00 -20.16 -1.02
CA HIS A 393 -21.50 -20.79 -2.25
C HIS A 393 -21.85 -19.77 -3.34
N ARG A 394 -22.23 -18.54 -2.96
CA ARG A 394 -22.43 -17.43 -3.91
C ARG A 394 -21.13 -16.99 -4.56
N GLN A 395 -19.98 -17.11 -3.88
CA GLN A 395 -18.67 -16.86 -4.46
C GLN A 395 -18.15 -18.17 -5.08
N PRO A 396 -17.91 -18.26 -6.39
CA PRO A 396 -17.64 -17.18 -7.33
C PRO A 396 -18.68 -17.11 -8.45
N ARG A 397 -19.93 -17.48 -8.12
CA ARG A 397 -21.01 -17.65 -9.08
C ARG A 397 -21.60 -16.29 -9.46
N ILE A 398 -22.00 -16.15 -10.72
CA ILE A 398 -22.83 -15.03 -11.15
C ILE A 398 -24.21 -15.26 -10.54
N THR A 399 -24.56 -14.52 -9.49
CA THR A 399 -25.87 -14.64 -8.83
C THR A 399 -26.95 -13.87 -9.59
N ALA A 400 -28.22 -14.27 -9.47
CA ALA A 400 -29.36 -13.61 -10.12
C ALA A 400 -29.40 -12.08 -9.99
N THR A 401 -29.07 -11.53 -8.80
CA THR A 401 -28.98 -10.08 -8.57
C THR A 401 -27.88 -9.35 -9.36
N LYS A 402 -26.92 -10.09 -9.91
CA LYS A 402 -25.81 -9.59 -10.75
C LYS A 402 -26.03 -9.86 -12.24
N CYS A 403 -27.02 -10.69 -12.60
CA CYS A 403 -27.37 -11.09 -13.97
C CYS A 403 -27.41 -9.90 -14.93
N TYR A 404 -28.25 -8.91 -14.61
CA TYR A 404 -28.45 -7.72 -15.44
C TYR A 404 -27.13 -7.03 -15.78
N ARG A 405 -26.28 -6.78 -14.77
CA ARG A 405 -25.03 -6.04 -14.94
C ARG A 405 -24.05 -6.75 -15.86
N VAL A 406 -24.03 -8.08 -15.83
CA VAL A 406 -23.22 -8.88 -16.74
C VAL A 406 -23.82 -8.86 -18.15
N ALA A 407 -25.13 -9.13 -18.27
CA ALA A 407 -25.82 -9.28 -19.54
C ALA A 407 -25.90 -8.00 -20.39
N VAL A 408 -25.83 -6.82 -19.77
CA VAL A 408 -25.85 -5.51 -20.46
C VAL A 408 -24.49 -4.81 -20.49
N GLN A 409 -23.43 -5.46 -20.00
CA GLN A 409 -22.09 -4.89 -20.01
C GLN A 409 -21.62 -4.64 -21.44
N ARG A 410 -21.20 -3.40 -21.73
CA ARG A 410 -20.57 -3.04 -23.00
C ARG A 410 -19.11 -3.46 -22.99
N GLU A 411 -18.59 -3.87 -24.14
CA GLU A 411 -17.17 -4.26 -24.30
C GLU A 411 -16.21 -3.11 -23.97
N SER A 412 -16.60 -1.86 -24.25
CA SER A 412 -15.81 -0.67 -23.92
C SER A 412 -15.76 -0.34 -22.43
N THR A 413 -16.67 -0.90 -21.63
CA THR A 413 -16.72 -0.65 -20.18
C THR A 413 -15.84 -1.65 -19.44
N SER A 414 -14.98 -1.18 -18.53
CA SER A 414 -14.12 -2.09 -17.76
C SER A 414 -14.95 -3.04 -16.87
N PRO A 415 -14.70 -4.37 -16.91
CA PRO A 415 -15.42 -5.37 -16.11
C PRO A 415 -15.00 -5.39 -14.63
N THR A 416 -13.97 -4.63 -14.25
CA THR A 416 -13.35 -4.66 -12.92
C THR A 416 -14.35 -4.53 -11.76
N LYS A 417 -15.36 -3.65 -11.89
CA LYS A 417 -16.36 -3.46 -10.84
C LYS A 417 -17.25 -4.70 -10.68
N ILE A 418 -17.64 -5.32 -11.80
CA ILE A 418 -18.48 -6.53 -11.82
C ILE A 418 -17.68 -7.72 -11.26
N ILE A 419 -16.41 -7.88 -11.63
CA ILE A 419 -15.51 -8.90 -11.09
C ILE A 419 -15.43 -8.79 -9.56
N LYS A 420 -15.17 -7.59 -9.04
CA LYS A 420 -15.10 -7.35 -7.58
C LYS A 420 -16.42 -7.66 -6.88
N ASP A 421 -17.56 -7.39 -7.52
CA ASP A 421 -18.88 -7.64 -6.95
C ASP A 421 -19.25 -9.13 -6.94
N ILE A 422 -18.86 -9.90 -7.96
CA ILE A 422 -19.11 -11.36 -8.04
C ILE A 422 -18.19 -12.11 -7.06
N LEU A 423 -16.92 -11.71 -6.97
CA LEU A 423 -15.92 -12.38 -6.13
C LEU A 423 -15.87 -11.85 -4.68
N GLY A 424 -16.81 -10.98 -4.30
CA GLY A 424 -16.90 -10.47 -2.92
C GLY A 424 -15.70 -9.65 -2.45
N TYR A 425 -15.00 -8.98 -3.35
CA TYR A 425 -13.84 -8.14 -3.00
C TYR A 425 -14.22 -6.79 -2.41
N ASN A 426 -15.46 -6.35 -2.63
CA ASN A 426 -15.98 -5.12 -2.07
C ASN A 426 -16.50 -5.37 -0.64
N LYS A 427 -16.36 -4.37 0.23
CA LYS A 427 -16.99 -4.41 1.56
C LYS A 427 -18.51 -4.51 1.40
N ALA A 428 -19.14 -5.30 2.27
CA ALA A 428 -20.59 -5.34 2.37
C ALA A 428 -21.12 -3.93 2.64
N TYR A 429 -22.15 -3.53 1.91
CA TYR A 429 -22.83 -2.24 2.07
C TYR A 429 -24.28 -2.51 2.38
N GLN A 430 -24.78 -1.89 3.45
CA GLN A 430 -26.16 -1.96 3.87
C GLN A 430 -26.68 -0.54 4.08
N SER A 431 -27.72 -0.17 3.34
CA SER A 431 -28.41 1.11 3.50
C SER A 431 -29.65 0.95 4.38
N LYS A 432 -30.15 2.06 4.93
CA LYS A 432 -31.41 2.09 5.70
C LYS A 432 -32.57 1.45 4.93
N SER A 433 -32.71 1.77 3.63
CA SER A 433 -33.76 1.17 2.79
C SER A 433 -33.57 -0.33 2.54
N MET A 434 -32.33 -0.84 2.57
CA MET A 434 -32.09 -2.28 2.48
C MET A 434 -32.50 -2.98 3.79
N GLU A 435 -32.19 -2.39 4.93
CA GLU A 435 -32.58 -2.91 6.25
C GLU A 435 -34.10 -2.90 6.43
N GLU A 436 -34.77 -1.81 6.03
CA GLU A 436 -36.23 -1.73 6.00
C GLU A 436 -36.83 -2.80 5.08
N GLY A 437 -36.25 -3.01 3.90
CA GLY A 437 -36.71 -4.05 2.97
C GLY A 437 -36.67 -5.44 3.59
N LEU A 438 -35.60 -5.78 4.33
CA LEU A 438 -35.48 -7.07 5.03
C LEU A 438 -36.53 -7.22 6.12
N LYS A 439 -36.83 -6.15 6.89
CA LYS A 439 -37.85 -6.20 7.95
C LYS A 439 -39.26 -6.35 7.39
N MET A 440 -39.52 -5.81 6.20
CA MET A 440 -40.84 -5.85 5.56
C MET A 440 -41.11 -7.14 4.77
N GLU A 441 -40.09 -7.95 4.51
CA GLU A 441 -40.19 -9.12 3.62
C GLU A 441 -41.28 -10.10 4.06
N ASP A 442 -41.25 -10.55 5.31
CA ASP A 442 -42.25 -11.49 5.85
C ASP A 442 -43.67 -10.89 5.82
N GLN A 443 -43.81 -9.57 6.07
CA GLN A 443 -45.11 -8.89 5.97
C GLN A 443 -45.64 -8.89 4.54
N ILE A 444 -44.79 -8.58 3.54
CA ILE A 444 -45.21 -8.54 2.14
C ILE A 444 -45.61 -9.94 1.65
N ILE A 445 -44.92 -10.98 2.11
CA ILE A 445 -45.30 -12.37 1.82
C ILE A 445 -46.68 -12.70 2.39
N ASN A 446 -46.99 -12.23 3.60
CA ASN A 446 -48.32 -12.41 4.19
C ASN A 446 -49.40 -11.65 3.41
N ASP A 447 -49.14 -10.39 3.03
CA ASP A 447 -50.05 -9.60 2.20
C ASP A 447 -50.31 -10.26 0.84
N TYR A 448 -49.27 -10.85 0.24
CA TYR A 448 -49.38 -11.63 -0.99
C TYR A 448 -50.30 -12.85 -0.83
N LYS A 449 -50.15 -13.62 0.27
CA LYS A 449 -51.01 -14.79 0.54
C LYS A 449 -52.47 -14.38 0.68
N LEU A 450 -52.75 -13.29 1.41
CA LEU A 450 -54.11 -12.76 1.57
C LEU A 450 -54.69 -12.28 0.23
N LEU A 451 -53.90 -11.56 -0.57
CA LEU A 451 -54.32 -11.13 -1.91
C LEU A 451 -54.72 -12.34 -2.77
N LYS A 452 -53.91 -13.39 -2.77
CA LYS A 452 -54.15 -14.61 -3.56
C LYS A 452 -55.38 -15.38 -3.08
N GLN A 453 -55.55 -15.54 -1.77
CA GLN A 453 -56.74 -16.15 -1.19
C GLN A 453 -58.01 -15.37 -1.59
N SER A 454 -57.99 -14.03 -1.55
CA SER A 454 -59.13 -13.21 -2.00
C SER A 454 -59.43 -13.31 -3.51
N GLN A 455 -58.47 -13.80 -4.31
CA GLN A 455 -58.63 -14.05 -5.75
C GLN A 455 -59.12 -15.47 -6.03
N GLY A 456 -59.39 -16.28 -5.00
CA GLY A 456 -59.87 -17.65 -5.12
C GLY A 456 -58.77 -18.73 -5.08
N ASP A 457 -57.51 -18.36 -4.82
CA ASP A 457 -56.40 -19.31 -4.70
C ASP A 457 -56.32 -19.89 -3.26
N GLU A 458 -57.36 -20.62 -2.85
CA GLU A 458 -57.46 -21.28 -1.56
C GLU A 458 -56.46 -22.45 -1.49
N GLY A 459 -55.36 -22.27 -0.76
CA GLY A 459 -54.30 -23.29 -0.61
C GLY A 459 -52.92 -22.85 -1.05
N ILE A 460 -52.73 -21.58 -1.45
CA ILE A 460 -51.41 -21.06 -1.76
C ILE A 460 -50.48 -21.12 -0.55
N THR A 461 -49.29 -21.69 -0.73
CA THR A 461 -48.26 -21.72 0.32
C THR A 461 -46.95 -21.12 -0.16
N VAL A 462 -46.19 -20.54 0.77
CA VAL A 462 -44.86 -19.99 0.52
C VAL A 462 -43.91 -20.54 1.56
N SER A 463 -42.85 -21.20 1.11
CA SER A 463 -41.79 -21.75 1.96
C SER A 463 -40.45 -21.04 1.73
N LYS A 464 -39.66 -20.89 2.80
CA LYS A 464 -38.31 -20.32 2.71
C LYS A 464 -37.37 -21.29 1.99
N CYS A 465 -36.40 -20.74 1.27
CA CYS A 465 -35.39 -21.53 0.56
C CYS A 465 -34.00 -20.88 0.66
N GLY A 466 -32.98 -21.69 0.39
CA GLY A 466 -31.59 -21.29 0.42
C GLY A 466 -31.04 -20.85 -0.93
N PHE A 467 -29.81 -21.25 -1.20
CA PHE A 467 -29.10 -20.94 -2.43
C PHE A 467 -29.11 -22.13 -3.39
N PHE A 468 -29.60 -21.89 -4.60
CA PHE A 468 -29.61 -22.85 -5.68
C PHE A 468 -28.42 -22.65 -6.60
N VAL A 469 -27.78 -23.75 -7.00
CA VAL A 469 -26.76 -23.79 -8.05
C VAL A 469 -27.37 -24.42 -9.30
N SER A 470 -27.07 -23.86 -10.48
CA SER A 470 -27.57 -24.41 -11.74
C SER A 470 -26.96 -25.79 -12.02
N LYS A 471 -27.79 -26.72 -12.49
CA LYS A 471 -27.41 -28.11 -12.81
C LYS A 471 -26.31 -28.17 -13.88
N GLU A 472 -26.52 -27.46 -14.97
CA GLU A 472 -25.66 -27.51 -16.16
C GLU A 472 -24.59 -26.43 -16.15
N HIS A 473 -24.82 -25.34 -15.40
CA HIS A 473 -23.98 -24.15 -15.42
C HIS A 473 -23.53 -23.82 -14.00
N GLY A 474 -22.63 -24.62 -13.41
CA GLY A 474 -22.21 -24.48 -12.01
C GLY A 474 -21.67 -23.11 -11.60
N TYR A 475 -21.37 -22.22 -12.56
CA TYR A 475 -21.03 -20.81 -12.34
C TYR A 475 -22.24 -19.87 -12.15
N LEU A 476 -23.47 -20.36 -12.28
CA LEU A 476 -24.71 -19.61 -12.04
C LEU A 476 -25.36 -20.07 -10.73
N GLY A 477 -25.94 -19.12 -10.00
CA GLY A 477 -26.75 -19.45 -8.83
C GLY A 477 -27.76 -18.38 -8.48
N ALA A 478 -28.69 -18.70 -7.57
CA ALA A 478 -29.78 -17.82 -7.19
C ALA A 478 -30.28 -18.13 -5.77
N SER A 479 -30.80 -17.11 -5.09
CA SER A 479 -31.64 -17.26 -3.90
C SER A 479 -32.93 -16.50 -4.18
N PRO A 480 -34.02 -17.21 -4.51
CA PRO A 480 -35.36 -16.63 -4.48
C PRO A 480 -35.75 -16.22 -3.06
N ASP A 481 -36.74 -15.33 -2.93
CA ASP A 481 -37.26 -14.93 -1.62
C ASP A 481 -38.19 -16.02 -1.04
N GLY A 482 -38.75 -16.89 -1.89
CA GLY A 482 -39.46 -18.11 -1.46
C GLY A 482 -39.85 -19.04 -2.60
N LEU A 483 -40.24 -20.26 -2.24
CA LEU A 483 -40.88 -21.25 -3.13
C LEU A 483 -42.39 -21.18 -2.92
N VAL A 484 -43.13 -21.05 -4.01
CA VAL A 484 -44.60 -20.96 -4.00
C VAL A 484 -45.19 -22.27 -4.46
N HIS A 485 -46.15 -22.80 -3.71
CA HIS A 485 -47.07 -23.82 -4.19
C HIS A 485 -48.44 -23.17 -4.42
N ASP A 486 -48.90 -23.15 -5.66
CA ASP A 486 -50.17 -22.59 -6.10
C ASP A 486 -51.02 -23.69 -6.78
N PRO A 487 -51.99 -24.29 -6.07
CA PRO A 487 -52.82 -25.37 -6.61
C PRO A 487 -53.68 -25.00 -7.81
N SER A 488 -53.99 -23.70 -8.00
CA SER A 488 -54.83 -23.24 -9.11
C SER A 488 -54.06 -23.09 -10.43
N ALA A 489 -52.73 -23.08 -10.36
CA ALA A 489 -51.86 -22.92 -11.52
C ALA A 489 -51.66 -24.22 -12.29
N SER A 490 -51.50 -24.12 -13.61
CA SER A 490 -51.16 -25.27 -14.47
C SER A 490 -49.80 -25.90 -14.13
N ASP A 491 -48.88 -25.10 -13.58
CA ASP A 491 -47.65 -25.55 -12.94
C ASP A 491 -47.72 -25.08 -11.50
N SER A 492 -47.99 -25.99 -10.56
CA SER A 492 -48.27 -25.63 -9.17
C SER A 492 -47.05 -25.08 -8.45
N GLU A 493 -45.85 -25.28 -8.98
CA GLU A 493 -44.60 -24.93 -8.32
C GLU A 493 -43.92 -23.72 -8.96
N GLY A 494 -43.80 -22.64 -8.18
CA GLY A 494 -43.17 -21.41 -8.62
C GLY A 494 -42.25 -20.80 -7.59
N LEU A 495 -41.88 -19.55 -7.86
CA LEU A 495 -41.06 -18.74 -6.98
C LEU A 495 -41.79 -17.45 -6.63
N ILE A 496 -41.33 -16.80 -5.56
CA ILE A 496 -41.70 -15.41 -5.25
C ILE A 496 -40.44 -14.55 -5.16
N GLU A 497 -40.52 -13.34 -5.70
CA GLU A 497 -39.51 -12.29 -5.58
C GLU A 497 -40.18 -11.02 -5.06
N VAL A 498 -39.80 -10.60 -3.86
CA VAL A 498 -40.42 -9.53 -3.09
C VAL A 498 -39.56 -8.27 -3.14
N LYS A 499 -40.18 -7.12 -3.34
CA LYS A 499 -39.49 -5.82 -3.31
C LYS A 499 -40.25 -4.80 -2.47
N TYR A 500 -39.52 -4.13 -1.59
CA TYR A 500 -39.99 -2.96 -0.89
C TYR A 500 -39.44 -1.70 -1.54
N VAL A 501 -40.33 -0.84 -2.05
CA VAL A 501 -39.97 0.32 -2.87
C VAL A 501 -40.36 1.61 -2.17
N GLN A 502 -39.38 2.50 -2.02
CA GLN A 502 -39.58 3.83 -1.44
C GLN A 502 -40.42 4.71 -2.37
N THR A 503 -41.59 5.14 -1.89
CA THR A 503 -42.54 6.03 -2.57
C THR A 503 -42.40 7.46 -2.06
N SER A 504 -42.70 8.44 -2.91
CA SER A 504 -42.80 9.84 -2.46
C SER A 504 -44.08 10.05 -1.65
N LYS A 505 -44.16 11.16 -0.90
CA LYS A 505 -45.39 11.58 -0.21
C LYS A 505 -46.53 11.69 -1.23
N ASP A 506 -47.67 11.09 -0.91
CA ASP A 506 -48.90 11.09 -1.73
C ASP A 506 -48.75 10.44 -3.13
N GLU A 507 -47.69 9.66 -3.38
CA GLU A 507 -47.48 8.94 -4.63
C GLU A 507 -48.07 7.52 -4.56
N THR A 508 -48.87 7.15 -5.57
CA THR A 508 -49.38 5.78 -5.70
C THR A 508 -48.26 4.80 -6.10
N LEU A 509 -48.40 3.53 -5.72
CA LEU A 509 -47.42 2.50 -6.07
C LEU A 509 -47.19 2.40 -7.59
N GLU A 510 -48.26 2.47 -8.39
CA GLU A 510 -48.17 2.45 -9.85
C GLU A 510 -47.28 3.58 -10.40
N LYS A 511 -47.47 4.82 -9.91
CA LYS A 511 -46.65 5.98 -10.32
C LYS A 511 -45.18 5.77 -9.92
N ALA A 512 -44.92 5.24 -8.73
CA ALA A 512 -43.57 4.94 -8.27
C ALA A 512 -42.87 3.87 -9.13
N LEU A 513 -43.60 2.81 -9.51
CA LEU A 513 -43.10 1.72 -10.35
C LEU A 513 -42.74 2.22 -11.77
N LEU A 514 -43.58 3.08 -12.35
CA LEU A 514 -43.32 3.70 -13.66
C LEU A 514 -42.14 4.68 -13.60
N ARG A 515 -42.12 5.57 -12.59
CA ARG A 515 -41.03 6.55 -12.39
C ARG A 515 -39.68 5.88 -12.22
N LYS A 516 -39.61 4.77 -11.49
CA LYS A 516 -38.38 3.98 -11.30
C LYS A 516 -38.09 3.05 -12.48
N SER A 517 -38.95 3.04 -13.52
CA SER A 517 -38.86 2.16 -14.68
C SER A 517 -38.82 0.67 -14.32
N ILE A 518 -39.37 0.31 -13.15
CA ILE A 518 -39.51 -1.08 -12.70
C ILE A 518 -40.57 -1.75 -13.56
N CYS A 519 -41.71 -1.08 -13.76
CA CYS A 519 -42.78 -1.54 -14.62
C CYS A 519 -42.98 -0.59 -15.81
N LYS A 520 -43.68 -1.08 -16.84
CA LYS A 520 -44.16 -0.35 -18.02
C LYS A 520 -45.66 -0.62 -18.20
N LYS A 521 -46.39 0.34 -18.77
CA LYS A 521 -47.78 0.11 -19.21
C LYS A 521 -47.76 -0.56 -20.58
N ASN A 522 -48.49 -1.67 -20.71
CA ASN A 522 -48.76 -2.31 -21.99
C ASN A 522 -50.25 -2.62 -22.07
N SER A 523 -50.94 -2.10 -23.10
CA SER A 523 -52.39 -2.31 -23.32
C SER A 523 -53.23 -2.19 -22.04
N ASN A 524 -53.06 -1.08 -21.30
CA ASN A 524 -53.67 -0.76 -20.00
C ASN A 524 -53.28 -1.63 -18.78
N ALA A 525 -52.44 -2.65 -18.94
CA ALA A 525 -51.90 -3.41 -17.81
C ALA A 525 -50.49 -2.95 -17.41
N LEU A 526 -50.24 -2.82 -16.10
CA LEU A 526 -48.90 -2.57 -15.57
C LEU A 526 -48.12 -3.90 -15.55
N ARG A 527 -46.94 -3.94 -16.19
CA ARG A 527 -46.11 -5.14 -16.30
C ARG A 527 -44.65 -4.85 -16.02
N LEU A 528 -43.91 -5.81 -15.51
CA LEU A 528 -42.49 -5.74 -15.22
C LEU A 528 -41.74 -5.39 -16.52
N ASN A 529 -40.87 -4.39 -16.42
CA ASN A 529 -40.10 -3.95 -17.55
C ASN A 529 -39.01 -4.98 -17.89
N ASP A 530 -39.09 -5.54 -19.09
CA ASP A 530 -38.15 -6.52 -19.67
C ASP A 530 -36.70 -6.01 -19.85
N LYS A 531 -36.48 -4.70 -19.69
CA LYS A 531 -35.16 -4.05 -19.65
C LYS A 531 -34.67 -3.75 -18.23
N HIS A 532 -35.51 -3.94 -17.21
CA HIS A 532 -35.18 -3.63 -15.83
C HIS A 532 -34.42 -4.80 -15.16
N LYS A 533 -33.54 -4.47 -14.20
CA LYS A 533 -32.67 -5.45 -13.51
C LYS A 533 -33.44 -6.62 -12.85
N TYR A 534 -34.65 -6.37 -12.36
CA TYR A 534 -35.47 -7.40 -11.71
C TYR A 534 -35.98 -8.46 -12.69
N PHE A 535 -36.23 -8.10 -13.96
CA PHE A 535 -36.60 -9.07 -14.99
C PHE A 535 -35.49 -10.12 -15.21
N TYR A 536 -34.24 -9.68 -15.27
CA TYR A 536 -33.08 -10.56 -15.41
C TYR A 536 -32.85 -11.40 -14.16
N GLN A 537 -33.17 -10.85 -12.99
CA GLN A 537 -33.06 -11.55 -11.72
C GLN A 537 -34.05 -12.72 -11.65
N VAL A 538 -35.35 -12.48 -11.88
CA VAL A 538 -36.37 -13.54 -11.84
C VAL A 538 -36.16 -14.58 -12.93
N HIS A 539 -35.69 -14.18 -14.13
CA HIS A 539 -35.35 -15.13 -15.19
C HIS A 539 -34.18 -16.05 -14.81
N GLN A 540 -33.13 -15.52 -14.17
CA GLN A 540 -32.05 -16.36 -13.71
C GLN A 540 -32.48 -17.26 -12.54
N GLN A 541 -33.34 -16.78 -11.63
CA GLN A 541 -33.90 -17.60 -10.55
C GLN A 541 -34.69 -18.79 -11.12
N MET A 542 -35.61 -18.55 -12.06
CA MET A 542 -36.37 -19.59 -12.76
C MET A 542 -35.44 -20.60 -13.46
N PHE A 543 -34.44 -20.11 -14.20
CA PHE A 543 -33.48 -20.98 -14.88
C PHE A 543 -32.67 -21.86 -13.92
N VAL A 544 -32.16 -21.29 -12.83
CA VAL A 544 -31.31 -22.00 -11.87
C VAL A 544 -32.10 -23.06 -11.09
N THR A 545 -33.35 -22.75 -10.74
CA THR A 545 -34.24 -23.61 -9.95
C THR A 545 -35.05 -24.59 -10.79
N GLY A 546 -35.14 -24.38 -12.12
CA GLY A 546 -35.98 -25.17 -13.00
C GLY A 546 -37.48 -24.85 -12.89
N ARG A 547 -37.86 -23.70 -12.32
CA ARG A 547 -39.26 -23.25 -12.23
C ARG A 547 -39.69 -22.50 -13.48
N LYS A 548 -40.98 -22.58 -13.83
CA LYS A 548 -41.53 -21.96 -15.05
C LYS A 548 -42.08 -20.55 -14.84
N TRP A 549 -42.27 -20.13 -13.60
CA TRP A 549 -42.80 -18.82 -13.27
C TRP A 549 -42.30 -18.30 -11.93
N THR A 550 -42.41 -16.98 -11.75
CA THR A 550 -42.14 -16.27 -10.50
C THR A 550 -43.20 -15.20 -10.31
N ASP A 551 -43.84 -15.17 -9.15
CA ASP A 551 -44.69 -14.05 -8.75
C ASP A 551 -43.78 -12.91 -8.26
N PHE A 552 -43.74 -11.83 -9.04
CA PHE A 552 -43.00 -10.62 -8.72
C PHE A 552 -43.90 -9.67 -7.93
N VAL A 553 -43.56 -9.45 -6.67
CA VAL A 553 -44.39 -8.75 -5.69
C VAL A 553 -43.70 -7.48 -5.22
N VAL A 554 -44.41 -6.35 -5.25
CA VAL A 554 -43.88 -5.06 -4.80
C VAL A 554 -44.85 -4.38 -3.84
N LYS A 555 -44.32 -3.93 -2.70
CA LYS A 555 -45.03 -3.05 -1.75
C LYS A 555 -44.35 -1.69 -1.66
N GLY A 556 -45.14 -0.63 -1.60
CA GLY A 556 -44.67 0.75 -1.45
C GLY A 556 -44.47 1.15 0.00
N SER A 557 -43.55 2.08 0.29
CA SER A 557 -43.27 2.49 1.67
C SER A 557 -44.31 3.43 2.30
N GLY A 558 -45.08 4.14 1.46
CA GLY A 558 -46.12 5.08 1.90
C GLY A 558 -47.53 4.69 1.49
N CYS A 559 -47.76 3.42 1.11
CA CYS A 559 -49.07 2.93 0.72
C CYS A 559 -49.24 1.44 1.02
N ASP A 560 -50.47 1.03 1.33
CA ASP A 560 -50.80 -0.37 1.62
C ASP A 560 -51.05 -1.21 0.36
N SER A 561 -51.10 -0.58 -0.81
CA SER A 561 -51.31 -1.27 -2.08
C SER A 561 -50.16 -2.23 -2.41
N LEU A 562 -50.52 -3.40 -2.93
CA LEU A 562 -49.59 -4.43 -3.38
C LEU A 562 -49.66 -4.57 -4.91
N PHE A 563 -48.52 -4.57 -5.58
CA PHE A 563 -48.42 -4.98 -6.98
C PHE A 563 -47.94 -6.43 -7.03
N CYS A 564 -48.64 -7.27 -7.79
CA CYS A 564 -48.27 -8.67 -8.01
C CYS A 564 -48.42 -8.99 -9.51
N GLU A 565 -47.37 -9.53 -10.12
CA GLU A 565 -47.41 -10.06 -11.48
C GLU A 565 -46.75 -11.44 -11.53
N ARG A 566 -47.46 -12.42 -12.12
CA ARG A 566 -46.87 -13.70 -12.50
C ARG A 566 -46.03 -13.54 -13.76
N VAL A 567 -44.72 -13.65 -13.61
CA VAL A 567 -43.75 -13.59 -14.71
C VAL A 567 -43.40 -15.01 -15.13
N HIS A 568 -43.64 -15.35 -16.39
CA HIS A 568 -43.27 -16.65 -16.95
C HIS A 568 -41.86 -16.65 -17.52
N PHE A 569 -41.19 -17.79 -17.41
CA PHE A 569 -39.86 -17.99 -17.99
C PHE A 569 -39.93 -17.92 -19.51
N SER A 570 -39.16 -16.98 -20.10
CA SER A 570 -39.02 -16.88 -21.55
C SER A 570 -37.71 -17.48 -22.02
N ILE A 571 -37.80 -18.63 -22.70
CA ILE A 571 -36.64 -19.31 -23.29
C ILE A 571 -35.94 -18.44 -24.34
N ASP A 572 -36.69 -17.71 -25.16
CA ASP A 572 -36.13 -16.86 -26.21
C ASP A 572 -35.33 -15.69 -25.63
N ARG A 573 -35.83 -15.09 -24.53
CA ARG A 573 -35.08 -14.08 -23.79
C ARG A 573 -33.83 -14.69 -23.18
N TRP A 574 -33.94 -15.87 -22.57
CA TRP A 574 -32.81 -16.52 -21.91
C TRP A 574 -31.70 -16.93 -22.87
N LYS A 575 -32.04 -17.43 -24.07
CA LYS A 575 -31.09 -17.74 -25.16
C LYS A 575 -30.18 -16.55 -25.52
N SER A 576 -30.66 -15.32 -25.36
CA SER A 576 -29.86 -14.11 -25.59
C SER A 576 -29.00 -13.67 -24.39
N ILE A 577 -29.36 -14.11 -23.17
CA ILE A 577 -28.72 -13.71 -21.91
C ILE A 577 -27.61 -14.69 -21.53
N LEU A 578 -27.89 -16.00 -21.59
CA LEU A 578 -26.99 -17.06 -21.12
C LEU A 578 -25.59 -16.99 -21.76
N PRO A 579 -25.43 -16.82 -23.10
CA PRO A 579 -24.11 -16.73 -23.72
C PRO A 579 -23.28 -15.55 -23.21
N LYS A 580 -23.92 -14.44 -22.82
CA LYS A 580 -23.22 -13.28 -22.26
C LYS A 580 -22.71 -13.55 -20.85
N LEU A 581 -23.50 -14.26 -20.05
CA LEU A 581 -23.09 -14.68 -18.70
C LEU A 581 -21.91 -15.67 -18.79
N GLU A 582 -22.01 -16.64 -19.70
CA GLU A 582 -20.98 -17.64 -19.95
C GLU A 582 -19.66 -17.01 -20.43
N SER A 583 -19.72 -16.17 -21.47
CA SER A 583 -18.54 -15.45 -21.96
C SER A 583 -17.92 -14.61 -20.87
N PHE A 584 -18.71 -13.86 -20.10
CA PHE A 584 -18.16 -13.06 -19.01
C PHE A 584 -17.47 -13.91 -17.93
N PHE A 585 -18.09 -15.04 -17.57
CA PHE A 585 -17.53 -15.97 -16.60
C PHE A 585 -16.19 -16.52 -17.10
N ASN A 586 -16.15 -17.04 -18.32
CA ASN A 586 -14.95 -17.63 -18.93
C ASN A 586 -13.84 -16.59 -19.16
N ASP A 587 -14.18 -15.39 -19.60
CA ASP A 587 -13.21 -14.37 -20.00
C ASP A 587 -12.63 -13.59 -18.82
N TRP A 588 -13.37 -13.47 -17.71
CA TRP A 588 -13.01 -12.56 -16.61
C TRP A 588 -13.03 -13.20 -15.22
N ILE A 589 -14.02 -14.05 -14.91
CA ILE A 589 -14.12 -14.65 -13.58
C ILE A 589 -13.12 -15.80 -13.45
N VAL A 590 -13.08 -16.73 -14.40
CA VAL A 590 -12.16 -17.87 -14.37
C VAL A 590 -10.68 -17.43 -14.30
N PRO A 591 -10.21 -16.45 -15.11
CA PRO A 591 -8.86 -15.92 -14.97
C PRO A 591 -8.58 -15.31 -13.60
N GLU A 592 -9.54 -14.58 -13.03
CA GLU A 592 -9.39 -13.98 -11.72
C GLU A 592 -9.40 -15.03 -10.59
N LEU A 593 -10.11 -16.16 -10.76
CA LEU A 593 -10.07 -17.27 -9.81
C LEU A 593 -8.71 -17.97 -9.77
N VAL A 594 -8.14 -18.19 -10.94
CA VAL A 594 -6.86 -18.88 -11.10
C VAL A 594 -5.67 -17.96 -10.85
N TYR A 595 -5.81 -16.68 -11.17
CA TYR A 595 -4.77 -15.68 -11.02
C TYR A 595 -5.39 -14.33 -10.62
N PRO A 596 -5.65 -14.11 -9.31
CA PRO A 596 -6.44 -12.99 -8.79
C PRO A 596 -5.77 -11.61 -8.90
N ARG A 597 -5.60 -11.10 -10.12
CA ARG A 597 -4.91 -9.83 -10.39
C ARG A 597 -5.71 -8.63 -9.88
N VAL A 598 -7.03 -8.61 -10.09
CA VAL A 598 -7.92 -7.52 -9.65
C VAL A 598 -7.93 -7.41 -8.12
N LYS A 599 -7.91 -8.53 -7.41
CA LYS A 599 -7.81 -8.57 -5.93
C LYS A 599 -6.60 -7.80 -5.41
N TYR A 600 -5.47 -7.91 -6.09
CA TYR A 600 -4.19 -7.31 -5.69
C TYR A 600 -3.86 -5.98 -6.40
N GLY A 601 -4.83 -5.39 -7.10
CA GLY A 601 -4.62 -4.10 -7.79
C GLY A 601 -3.72 -4.18 -9.03
N ILE A 602 -3.52 -5.38 -9.57
CA ILE A 602 -2.76 -5.65 -10.79
C ILE A 602 -3.72 -5.58 -11.99
N PRO A 603 -3.28 -5.16 -13.20
CA PRO A 603 -4.13 -5.19 -14.40
C PRO A 603 -4.77 -6.57 -14.62
N LYS A 604 -6.08 -6.60 -14.91
CA LYS A 604 -6.85 -7.84 -15.15
C LYS A 604 -6.26 -8.66 -16.31
N LEU A 605 -6.40 -9.99 -16.23
CA LEU A 605 -6.10 -10.91 -17.32
C LEU A 605 -7.39 -11.22 -18.08
N ASN A 606 -7.37 -11.14 -19.41
CA ASN A 606 -8.47 -11.60 -20.25
C ASN A 606 -8.14 -13.01 -20.75
N ALA A 607 -9.02 -13.98 -20.57
CA ALA A 607 -8.78 -15.35 -21.06
C ALA A 607 -8.52 -15.37 -22.58
N ARG A 608 -9.16 -14.47 -23.36
CA ARG A 608 -8.95 -14.35 -24.82
C ARG A 608 -7.51 -13.97 -25.21
N SER A 609 -6.72 -13.46 -24.27
CA SER A 609 -5.32 -13.08 -24.49
C SER A 609 -4.31 -14.18 -24.14
N VAL A 610 -4.79 -15.39 -23.80
CA VAL A 610 -4.02 -16.58 -23.39
C VAL A 610 -4.42 -17.78 -24.25
#